data_AF-A0A1J5DC67-F1
#
_entry.id   AF-A0A1J5DC67-F1
#
_cell.length_a   1.000
_cell.length_b   1.000
_cell.length_c   1.000
_cell.angle_alpha   90.00
_cell.angle_beta   90.00
_cell.angle_gamma   90.00
#
_symmetry.space_group_name_H-M   'P 1'
#
loop_
_entity.id
_entity.type
_entity.pdbx_description
1 polymer ?
#
loop_
_entity_poly.entity_id
_entity_poly.type
_entity_poly.pdbx_seq_one_letter_code
_entity_poly.pdbx_strand_id
1 'polypeptide(L)'
;MLGVDGFVSSHLATIVGDETKVDRRFLLYFLTTVSAQDMIQDHAYPSLNLPVISEISVPLPPLPEQQRIVGILDEAFEGVATAKTNAEKNIQNVRALFESHLQSVFTQRGKGWVEKPLGSIANFRNGINYTKDSKGESIKIVGVRNFQKNYFAPLDDLDTVTIDGELSELDSLKQDDILSVRSNGNIELIGRCILVGEVEEKVSHSPPCQHV
;
A
#
# COMPACT_ATOMS: atom_id res chain seq x y z
N MET A 1 32.11 16.43 5.06
CA MET A 1 32.53 16.07 6.43
C MET A 1 31.58 16.77 7.39
N LEU A 2 30.72 16.03 8.09
CA LEU A 2 29.91 16.61 9.16
C LEU A 2 30.84 16.80 10.36
N GLY A 3 31.03 18.04 10.81
CA GLY A 3 32.03 18.43 11.82
C GLY A 3 31.70 18.04 13.27
N VAL A 4 31.34 16.78 13.49
CA VAL A 4 31.04 16.20 14.81
C VAL A 4 31.63 14.81 14.92
N ASP A 5 32.19 14.47 16.07
CA ASP A 5 32.69 13.12 16.37
C ASP A 5 31.53 12.12 16.37
N GLY A 6 31.62 11.09 15.54
CA GLY A 6 30.62 10.03 15.42
C GLY A 6 31.26 8.66 15.65
N PHE A 7 30.57 7.80 16.39
CA PHE A 7 30.99 6.41 16.61
C PHE A 7 30.22 5.47 15.68
N VAL A 8 30.92 4.50 15.08
CA VAL A 8 30.34 3.49 14.21
C VAL A 8 30.13 2.20 15.01
N SER A 9 28.92 1.64 14.96
CA SER A 9 28.60 0.35 15.60
C SER A 9 29.48 -0.77 15.05
N SER A 10 29.79 -1.78 15.87
CA SER A 10 30.59 -2.95 15.47
C SER A 10 29.98 -3.76 14.32
N HIS A 11 28.69 -3.57 14.03
CA HIS A 11 27.97 -4.24 12.93
C HIS A 11 28.00 -3.45 11.62
N LEU A 12 28.73 -2.32 11.57
CA LEU A 12 28.85 -1.48 10.39
C LEU A 12 30.32 -1.40 9.97
N ALA A 13 30.59 -1.63 8.69
CA ALA A 13 31.88 -1.36 8.09
C ALA A 13 31.90 0.06 7.51
N THR A 14 32.95 0.82 7.80
CA THR A 14 33.20 2.12 7.14
C THR A 14 34.20 1.90 6.02
N ILE A 15 33.78 2.19 4.78
CA ILE A 15 34.65 2.11 3.60
C ILE A 15 35.00 3.54 3.18
N VAL A 16 36.28 3.88 3.25
CA VAL A 16 36.79 5.18 2.82
C VAL A 16 37.74 4.97 1.65
N GLY A 17 37.30 5.39 0.45
CA GLY A 17 38.13 5.38 -0.74
C GLY A 17 39.23 6.45 -0.70
N ASP A 18 40.40 6.10 -1.23
CA ASP A 18 41.46 7.05 -1.53
C ASP A 18 41.01 7.95 -2.69
N GLU A 19 40.74 9.23 -2.42
CA GLU A 19 40.20 10.19 -3.40
C GLU A 19 41.13 10.41 -4.60
N THR A 20 42.41 10.03 -4.50
CA THR A 20 43.35 10.08 -5.63
C THR A 20 43.18 8.92 -6.61
N LYS A 21 42.43 7.88 -6.23
CA LYS A 21 42.26 6.64 -7.00
C LYS A 21 40.81 6.36 -7.35
N VAL A 22 39.88 6.69 -6.46
CA VAL A 22 38.48 6.32 -6.61
C VAL A 22 37.53 7.46 -6.25
N ASP A 23 36.58 7.70 -7.13
CA ASP A 23 35.43 8.55 -6.85
C ASP A 23 34.49 7.83 -5.86
N ARG A 24 34.07 8.53 -4.80
CA ARG A 24 33.23 7.94 -3.75
C ARG A 24 31.88 7.46 -4.27
N ARG A 25 31.26 8.18 -5.22
CA ARG A 25 29.98 7.79 -5.82
C ARG A 25 30.17 6.61 -6.76
N PHE A 26 31.25 6.59 -7.52
CA PHE A 26 31.60 5.42 -8.35
C PHE A 26 31.72 4.16 -7.49
N LEU A 27 32.49 4.24 -6.39
CA LEU A 27 32.63 3.12 -5.46
C LEU A 27 31.28 2.70 -4.86
N LEU A 28 30.46 3.67 -4.44
CA LEU A 28 29.12 3.41 -3.93
C LEU A 28 28.26 2.65 -4.96
N TYR A 29 28.18 3.15 -6.19
CA TYR A 29 27.38 2.51 -7.24
C TYR A 29 27.89 1.12 -7.57
N PHE A 30 29.21 0.92 -7.67
CA PHE A 30 29.77 -0.41 -7.88
C PHE A 30 29.39 -1.37 -6.75
N LEU A 31 29.52 -0.96 -5.48
CA LEU A 31 29.18 -1.80 -4.33
C LEU A 31 27.70 -2.22 -4.30
N THR A 32 26.78 -1.42 -4.88
CA THR A 32 25.37 -1.84 -5.03
C THR A 32 25.16 -2.99 -6.02
N THR A 33 26.14 -3.25 -6.90
CA THR A 33 26.11 -4.37 -7.84
C THR A 33 26.67 -5.66 -7.25
N VAL A 34 27.33 -5.59 -6.10
CA VAL A 34 27.91 -6.75 -5.42
C VAL A 34 26.83 -7.47 -4.63
N SER A 35 26.64 -8.75 -4.92
CA SER A 35 25.74 -9.63 -4.15
C SER A 35 26.39 -10.00 -2.81
N ALA A 36 26.21 -9.14 -1.82
CA ALA A 36 26.76 -9.33 -0.47
C ALA A 36 26.28 -10.64 0.19
N GLN A 37 25.10 -11.14 -0.19
CA GLN A 37 24.53 -12.39 0.34
C GLN A 37 25.37 -13.61 -0.05
N ASP A 38 25.97 -13.61 -1.24
CA ASP A 38 26.79 -14.72 -1.75
C ASP A 38 28.16 -14.81 -1.03
N MET A 39 28.53 -13.75 -0.31
CA MET A 39 29.79 -13.65 0.41
C MET A 39 29.66 -14.08 1.88
N ILE A 40 28.45 -14.39 2.35
CA ILE A 40 28.20 -14.82 3.73
C ILE A 40 28.74 -16.24 3.92
N GLN A 41 29.64 -16.41 4.89
CA GLN A 41 30.29 -17.70 5.15
C GLN A 41 29.49 -18.60 6.09
N ASP A 42 28.74 -18.01 7.04
CA ASP A 42 27.91 -18.74 8.01
C ASP A 42 26.45 -18.28 7.86
N HIS A 43 25.59 -19.17 7.36
CA HIS A 43 24.16 -18.91 7.19
C HIS A 43 23.35 -19.05 8.49
N ALA A 44 23.90 -19.69 9.53
CA ALA A 44 23.27 -19.72 10.86
C ALA A 44 23.43 -18.37 11.58
N TYR A 45 24.50 -17.63 11.26
CA TYR A 45 24.72 -16.25 11.73
C TYR A 45 25.17 -15.34 10.57
N PRO A 46 24.23 -14.88 9.71
CA PRO A 46 24.55 -14.20 8.47
C PRO A 46 25.24 -12.86 8.74
N SER A 47 26.56 -12.82 8.51
CA SER A 47 27.39 -11.64 8.70
C SER A 47 28.56 -11.63 7.71
N LEU A 48 29.00 -10.42 7.36
CA LEU A 48 30.24 -10.19 6.62
C LEU A 48 31.27 -9.59 7.55
N ASN A 49 32.46 -10.19 7.58
CA ASN A 49 33.59 -9.65 8.31
C ASN A 49 34.45 -8.76 7.41
N LEU A 50 35.28 -7.90 8.02
CA LEU A 50 36.13 -6.96 7.28
C LEU A 50 37.07 -7.65 6.27
N PRO A 51 37.70 -8.80 6.59
CA PRO A 51 38.50 -9.54 5.62
C PRO A 51 37.75 -9.90 4.34
N VAL A 52 36.52 -10.41 4.45
CA VAL A 52 35.70 -10.76 3.28
C VAL A 52 35.37 -9.51 2.45
N ILE A 53 35.05 -8.39 3.10
CA ILE A 53 34.77 -7.13 2.41
C ILE A 53 36.02 -6.58 1.70
N SER A 54 37.22 -6.73 2.28
CA SER A 54 38.46 -6.24 1.67
C SER A 54 38.90 -7.00 0.43
N GLU A 55 38.39 -8.22 0.21
CA GLU A 55 38.68 -9.04 -0.96
C GLU A 55 37.75 -8.73 -2.16
N ILE A 56 36.80 -7.81 -2.01
CA ILE A 56 35.94 -7.38 -3.11
C ILE A 56 36.80 -6.74 -4.21
N SER A 57 36.82 -7.38 -5.37
CA SER A 57 37.53 -6.89 -6.55
C SER A 57 36.75 -5.76 -7.23
N VAL A 58 37.30 -4.55 -7.20
CA VAL A 58 36.69 -3.35 -7.80
C VAL A 58 37.34 -3.05 -9.17
N PRO A 59 36.58 -3.04 -10.28
CA PRO A 59 37.08 -2.58 -11.57
C PRO A 59 37.27 -1.06 -11.52
N LEU A 60 38.53 -0.60 -11.59
CA LEU A 60 38.87 0.80 -11.36
C LEU A 60 39.36 1.49 -12.65
N PRO A 61 38.48 2.10 -13.45
CA PRO A 61 38.89 2.88 -14.61
C PRO A 61 39.56 4.20 -14.17
N PRO A 62 40.20 4.96 -15.08
CA PRO A 62 40.75 6.28 -14.75
C PRO A 62 39.68 7.22 -14.16
N LEU A 63 40.09 8.14 -13.27
CA LEU A 63 39.17 9.08 -12.60
C LEU A 63 38.21 9.82 -13.55
N PRO A 64 38.62 10.31 -14.74
CA PRO A 64 37.68 10.95 -15.67
C PRO A 64 36.55 10.04 -16.13
N GLU A 65 36.83 8.74 -16.30
CA GLU A 65 35.83 7.76 -16.71
C GLU A 65 34.90 7.39 -15.56
N GLN A 66 35.43 7.30 -14.33
CA GLN A 66 34.59 7.13 -13.13
C GLN A 66 33.60 8.29 -12.99
N GLN A 67 34.06 9.53 -13.15
CA GLN A 67 33.23 10.73 -13.08
C GLN A 67 32.17 10.77 -14.20
N ARG A 68 32.53 10.33 -15.42
CA ARG A 68 31.58 10.22 -16.54
C ARG A 68 30.47 9.22 -16.23
N ILE A 69 30.82 8.05 -15.70
CA ILE A 69 29.85 7.02 -15.29
C ILE A 69 28.93 7.56 -14.18
N VAL A 70 29.52 8.19 -13.15
CA VAL A 70 28.76 8.81 -12.05
C VAL A 70 27.78 9.85 -12.58
N GLY A 71 28.20 10.73 -13.50
CA GLY A 71 27.33 11.75 -14.08
C GLY A 71 26.11 11.17 -14.78
N ILE A 72 26.28 10.10 -15.56
CA ILE A 72 25.16 9.42 -16.24
C ILE A 72 24.19 8.80 -15.23
N LEU A 73 24.73 8.17 -14.18
CA LEU A 73 23.91 7.53 -13.15
C LEU A 73 23.15 8.56 -12.31
N ASP A 74 23.81 9.64 -11.89
CA ASP A 74 23.20 10.76 -11.17
C ASP A 74 22.05 11.36 -11.99
N GLU A 75 22.27 11.66 -13.29
CA GLU A 75 21.23 12.18 -14.18
C GLU A 75 20.03 11.23 -14.29
N ALA A 76 20.27 9.91 -14.41
CA ALA A 76 19.22 8.92 -14.45
C ALA A 76 18.40 8.88 -13.14
N PHE A 77 19.07 8.92 -11.99
CA PHE A 77 18.40 8.92 -10.69
C PHE A 77 17.59 10.21 -10.46
N GLU A 78 18.10 11.37 -10.86
CA GLU A 78 17.38 12.64 -10.81
C GLU A 78 16.12 12.60 -11.70
N GLY A 79 16.23 12.03 -12.90
CA GLY A 79 15.11 11.82 -13.80
C GLY A 79 14.01 10.95 -13.18
N VAL A 80 14.38 9.83 -12.55
CA VAL A 80 13.43 8.94 -11.84
C VAL A 80 12.77 9.65 -10.66
N ALA A 81 13.54 10.38 -9.84
CA ALA A 81 13.01 11.12 -8.71
C ALA A 81 12.00 12.20 -9.15
N THR A 82 12.30 12.91 -10.23
CA THR A 82 11.42 13.90 -10.84
C THR A 82 10.14 13.27 -11.38
N ALA A 83 10.27 12.15 -12.12
CA ALA A 83 9.12 11.42 -12.66
C ALA A 83 8.18 10.92 -11.54
N LYS A 84 8.75 10.38 -10.46
CA LYS A 84 7.96 9.94 -9.28
C LYS A 84 7.20 11.10 -8.65
N THR A 85 7.88 12.21 -8.41
CA THR A 85 7.27 13.42 -7.81
C THR A 85 6.13 13.95 -8.69
N ASN A 86 6.33 13.97 -10.02
CA ASN A 86 5.30 14.40 -10.96
C ASN A 86 4.09 13.44 -11.00
N ALA A 87 4.33 12.13 -10.94
CA ALA A 87 3.26 11.13 -10.89
C ALA A 87 2.41 11.28 -9.62
N GLU A 88 3.06 11.46 -8.46
CA GLU A 88 2.36 11.69 -7.18
C GLU A 88 1.53 12.97 -7.23
N LYS A 89 2.09 14.07 -7.75
CA LYS A 89 1.37 15.34 -7.92
C LYS A 89 0.19 15.22 -8.88
N ASN A 90 0.33 14.48 -9.97
CA ASN A 90 -0.75 14.24 -10.93
C ASN A 90 -1.91 13.47 -10.29
N ILE A 91 -1.63 12.44 -9.48
CA ILE A 91 -2.67 11.71 -8.74
C ILE A 91 -3.43 12.64 -7.80
N GLN A 92 -2.72 13.53 -7.08
CA GLN A 92 -3.35 14.51 -6.20
C GLN A 92 -4.23 15.51 -6.98
N ASN A 93 -3.72 16.04 -8.11
CA ASN A 93 -4.47 16.96 -8.95
C ASN A 93 -5.75 16.32 -9.52
N VAL A 94 -5.68 15.07 -9.97
CA VAL A 94 -6.85 14.34 -10.49
C VAL A 94 -7.90 14.16 -9.39
N ARG A 95 -7.50 13.81 -8.17
CA ARG A 95 -8.42 13.71 -7.03
C ARG A 95 -9.10 15.05 -6.73
N ALA A 96 -8.33 16.13 -6.65
CA ALA A 96 -8.87 17.46 -6.40
C ALA A 96 -9.83 17.92 -7.50
N LEU A 97 -9.49 17.67 -8.78
CA LEU A 97 -10.38 17.96 -9.91
C LEU A 97 -11.67 17.15 -9.85
N PHE A 98 -11.57 15.86 -9.55
CA PHE A 98 -12.73 14.99 -9.42
C PHE A 98 -13.66 15.43 -8.27
N GLU A 99 -13.10 15.73 -7.10
CA GLU A 99 -13.85 16.25 -5.95
C GLU A 99 -14.52 17.59 -6.26
N SER A 100 -13.78 18.54 -6.85
CA SER A 100 -14.33 19.83 -7.27
C SER A 100 -15.45 19.67 -8.29
N HIS A 101 -15.29 18.77 -9.26
CA HIS A 101 -16.31 18.48 -10.25
C HIS A 101 -17.57 17.87 -9.63
N LEU A 102 -17.45 16.85 -8.78
CA LEU A 102 -18.58 16.28 -8.05
C LEU A 102 -19.28 17.33 -7.18
N GLN A 103 -18.51 18.14 -6.46
CA GLN A 103 -19.08 19.22 -5.66
C GLN A 103 -19.85 20.20 -6.54
N SER A 104 -19.31 20.57 -7.70
CA SER A 104 -20.01 21.42 -8.67
C SER A 104 -21.32 20.77 -9.15
N VAL A 105 -21.31 19.48 -9.48
CA VAL A 105 -22.51 18.74 -9.93
C VAL A 105 -23.59 18.71 -8.84
N PHE A 106 -23.21 18.44 -7.59
CA PHE A 106 -24.17 18.33 -6.49
C PHE A 106 -24.63 19.68 -5.89
N THR A 107 -23.88 20.76 -6.10
CA THR A 107 -24.25 22.13 -5.68
C THR A 107 -24.99 22.90 -6.77
N GLN A 108 -24.55 22.81 -8.03
CA GLN A 108 -25.19 23.44 -9.19
C GLN A 108 -26.24 22.50 -9.79
N ARG A 109 -27.24 22.18 -8.98
CA ARG A 109 -28.27 21.21 -9.35
C ARG A 109 -29.07 21.69 -10.57
N GLY A 110 -29.33 20.77 -11.49
CA GLY A 110 -30.11 21.04 -12.69
C GLY A 110 -31.60 21.29 -12.39
N LYS A 111 -32.32 21.82 -13.38
CA LYS A 111 -33.78 21.95 -13.31
C LYS A 111 -34.43 20.57 -13.07
N GLY A 112 -35.26 20.46 -12.04
CA GLY A 112 -35.98 19.22 -11.70
C GLY A 112 -35.33 18.32 -10.64
N TRP A 113 -34.16 18.70 -10.12
CA TRP A 113 -33.55 18.01 -8.98
C TRP A 113 -34.38 18.23 -7.72
N VAL A 114 -34.64 17.17 -6.97
CA VAL A 114 -35.37 17.19 -5.70
C VAL A 114 -34.54 16.55 -4.61
N GLU A 115 -34.61 17.08 -3.39
CA GLU A 115 -34.03 16.43 -2.22
C GLU A 115 -34.99 15.42 -1.63
N LYS A 116 -34.48 14.24 -1.30
CA LYS A 116 -35.20 13.18 -0.61
C LYS A 116 -34.33 12.59 0.49
N PRO A 117 -34.88 12.24 1.65
CA PRO A 117 -34.16 11.47 2.65
C PRO A 117 -33.68 10.14 2.06
N LEU A 118 -32.46 9.70 2.38
CA LEU A 118 -31.91 8.43 1.87
C LEU A 118 -32.83 7.23 2.17
N GLY A 119 -33.43 7.19 3.37
CA GLY A 119 -34.40 6.14 3.72
C GLY A 119 -35.72 6.14 2.95
N SER A 120 -35.96 7.12 2.07
CA SER A 120 -37.09 7.08 1.13
C SER A 120 -36.72 6.46 -0.23
N ILE A 121 -35.44 6.20 -0.46
CA ILE A 121 -34.90 5.67 -1.73
C ILE A 121 -34.02 4.42 -1.54
N ALA A 122 -33.72 4.04 -0.30
CA ALA A 122 -32.80 2.95 0.04
C ALA A 122 -33.30 2.19 1.28
N ASN A 123 -32.91 0.91 1.40
CA ASN A 123 -33.30 0.04 2.50
C ASN A 123 -32.07 -0.35 3.30
N PHE A 124 -32.15 -0.21 4.62
CA PHE A 124 -30.98 -0.41 5.46
C PHE A 124 -30.99 -1.76 6.17
N ARG A 125 -29.84 -2.44 6.17
CA ARG A 125 -29.63 -3.66 6.95
C ARG A 125 -28.31 -3.63 7.72
N ASN A 126 -28.33 -4.23 8.90
CA ASN A 126 -27.11 -4.45 9.69
C ASN A 126 -26.44 -5.77 9.27
N GLY A 127 -25.12 -5.84 9.47
CA GLY A 127 -24.39 -7.08 9.27
C GLY A 127 -24.77 -8.21 10.23
N ILE A 128 -24.38 -9.43 9.86
CA ILE A 128 -24.63 -10.65 10.62
C ILE A 128 -23.63 -10.77 11.79
N ASN A 129 -24.13 -11.07 12.98
CA ASN A 129 -23.30 -11.41 14.14
C ASN A 129 -22.94 -12.89 14.13
N TYR A 130 -21.70 -13.20 14.51
CA TYR A 130 -21.21 -14.56 14.68
C TYR A 130 -20.16 -14.59 15.80
N THR A 131 -19.93 -15.77 16.36
CA THR A 131 -18.95 -16.00 17.41
C THR A 131 -18.12 -17.25 17.11
N LYS A 132 -17.10 -17.52 17.92
CA LYS A 132 -16.31 -18.77 17.79
C LYS A 132 -17.13 -20.02 18.08
N ASP A 133 -18.24 -19.89 18.81
CA ASP A 133 -19.11 -20.99 19.20
C ASP A 133 -20.28 -21.19 18.23
N SER A 134 -20.38 -20.37 17.18
CA SER A 134 -21.48 -20.45 16.21
C SER A 134 -21.45 -21.78 15.45
N LYS A 135 -22.64 -22.39 15.28
CA LYS A 135 -22.82 -23.71 14.69
C LYS A 135 -23.83 -23.65 13.56
N GLY A 136 -23.34 -23.68 12.33
CA GLY A 136 -24.17 -23.60 11.13
C GLY A 136 -23.34 -23.49 9.87
N GLU A 137 -23.82 -22.72 8.93
CA GLU A 137 -23.23 -22.55 7.61
C GLU A 137 -21.93 -21.73 7.66
N SER A 138 -20.97 -22.12 6.82
CA SER A 138 -19.75 -21.33 6.56
C SER A 138 -19.97 -20.43 5.35
N ILE A 139 -19.79 -19.13 5.53
CA ILE A 139 -19.99 -18.10 4.49
C ILE A 139 -18.78 -17.16 4.41
N LYS A 140 -18.62 -16.50 3.28
CA LYS A 140 -17.67 -15.39 3.16
C LYS A 140 -18.26 -14.11 3.74
N ILE A 141 -17.40 -13.27 4.34
CA ILE A 141 -17.85 -12.02 4.95
C ILE A 141 -17.01 -10.81 4.57
N VAL A 142 -17.71 -9.73 4.20
CA VAL A 142 -17.14 -8.40 4.05
C VAL A 142 -17.10 -7.72 5.43
N GLY A 143 -15.90 -7.54 5.97
CA GLY A 143 -15.67 -6.84 7.22
C GLY A 143 -15.03 -5.47 7.01
N VAL A 144 -14.87 -4.71 8.10
CA VAL A 144 -14.29 -3.36 8.05
C VAL A 144 -12.89 -3.34 7.42
N ARG A 145 -12.10 -4.41 7.59
CA ARG A 145 -10.76 -4.53 6.98
C ARG A 145 -10.78 -4.46 5.45
N ASN A 146 -11.92 -4.75 4.82
CA ASN A 146 -12.05 -4.77 3.36
C ASN A 146 -12.32 -3.37 2.77
N PHE A 147 -12.63 -2.35 3.58
CA PHE A 147 -12.99 -1.00 3.09
C PHE A 147 -11.79 -0.13 2.71
N GLN A 148 -10.66 -0.27 3.43
CA GLN A 148 -9.38 0.45 3.27
C GLN A 148 -9.39 1.57 2.22
N LYS A 149 -8.76 1.34 1.05
CA LYS A 149 -8.79 2.23 -0.13
C LYS A 149 -9.70 1.68 -1.24
N ASN A 150 -10.46 0.63 -0.95
CA ASN A 150 -11.29 -0.04 -1.93
C ASN A 150 -12.56 0.79 -2.21
N TYR A 151 -13.01 0.76 -3.47
CA TYR A 151 -14.31 1.25 -3.89
C TYR A 151 -15.27 0.10 -4.23
N PHE A 152 -14.74 -1.11 -4.40
CA PHE A 152 -15.47 -2.33 -4.69
C PHE A 152 -15.16 -3.38 -3.62
N ALA A 153 -16.12 -4.24 -3.31
CA ALA A 153 -15.89 -5.37 -2.40
C ALA A 153 -14.86 -6.35 -3.02
N PRO A 154 -13.77 -6.71 -2.32
CA PRO A 154 -12.77 -7.65 -2.82
C PRO A 154 -13.26 -9.09 -2.62
N LEU A 155 -14.21 -9.54 -3.44
CA LEU A 155 -14.92 -10.82 -3.26
C LEU A 155 -13.99 -12.06 -3.29
N ASP A 156 -12.84 -11.94 -3.96
CA ASP A 156 -11.81 -12.98 -4.03
C ASP A 156 -10.98 -13.11 -2.74
N ASP A 157 -11.00 -12.10 -1.86
CA ASP A 157 -10.18 -12.02 -0.64
C ASP A 157 -11.05 -11.66 0.59
N LEU A 158 -11.99 -12.55 0.89
CA LEU A 158 -12.87 -12.45 2.05
C LEU A 158 -12.57 -13.53 3.08
N ASP A 159 -12.85 -13.22 4.35
CA ASP A 159 -12.70 -14.21 5.43
C ASP A 159 -13.92 -15.13 5.38
N THR A 160 -13.70 -16.41 5.65
CA THR A 160 -14.80 -17.35 5.88
C THR A 160 -15.12 -17.43 7.37
N VAL A 161 -16.41 -17.35 7.71
CA VAL A 161 -16.91 -17.41 9.08
C VAL A 161 -18.07 -18.39 9.18
N THR A 162 -18.24 -19.02 10.34
CA THR A 162 -19.40 -19.85 10.63
C THR A 162 -20.46 -19.01 11.31
N ILE A 163 -21.66 -19.00 10.77
CA ILE A 163 -22.83 -18.35 11.36
C ILE A 163 -23.72 -19.40 12.06
N ASP A 164 -24.63 -18.94 12.92
CA ASP A 164 -25.66 -19.81 13.48
C ASP A 164 -26.80 -20.00 12.47
N GLY A 165 -27.11 -21.26 12.16
CA GLY A 165 -28.11 -21.60 11.14
C GLY A 165 -27.60 -21.44 9.70
N GLU A 166 -28.49 -21.04 8.80
CA GLU A 166 -28.23 -20.87 7.36
C GLU A 166 -28.35 -19.39 6.97
N LEU A 167 -27.58 -18.98 5.94
CA LEU A 167 -27.64 -17.61 5.46
C LEU A 167 -29.00 -17.34 4.79
N SER A 168 -29.71 -16.31 5.27
CA SER A 168 -30.98 -15.91 4.68
C SER A 168 -30.75 -15.10 3.39
N GLU A 169 -31.68 -15.21 2.43
CA GLU A 169 -31.70 -14.41 1.19
C GLU A 169 -31.69 -12.90 1.44
N LEU A 170 -32.17 -12.47 2.59
CA LEU A 170 -32.22 -11.07 2.98
C LEU A 170 -30.89 -10.57 3.54
N ASP A 171 -30.07 -11.46 4.09
CA ASP A 171 -28.76 -11.12 4.65
C ASP A 171 -27.60 -11.44 3.69
N SER A 172 -27.89 -12.14 2.58
CA SER A 172 -26.95 -12.31 1.47
C SER A 172 -26.77 -11.01 0.72
N LEU A 173 -25.51 -10.67 0.42
CA LEU A 173 -25.17 -9.59 -0.47
C LEU A 173 -25.49 -9.95 -1.91
N LYS A 174 -25.88 -8.94 -2.67
CA LYS A 174 -26.21 -9.00 -4.09
C LYS A 174 -25.35 -7.99 -4.84
N GLN A 175 -25.26 -8.19 -6.15
CA GLN A 175 -24.64 -7.21 -7.01
C GLN A 175 -25.31 -5.84 -6.85
N ASP A 176 -24.48 -4.79 -6.88
CA ASP A 176 -24.84 -3.38 -6.73
C ASP A 176 -25.26 -2.94 -5.33
N ASP A 177 -25.19 -3.83 -4.34
CA ASP A 177 -25.34 -3.48 -2.94
C ASP A 177 -24.24 -2.49 -2.49
N ILE A 178 -24.60 -1.46 -1.72
CA ILE A 178 -23.63 -0.52 -1.16
C ILE A 178 -23.44 -0.82 0.32
N LEU A 179 -22.20 -1.07 0.73
CA LEU A 179 -21.84 -1.21 2.13
C LEU A 179 -21.17 0.06 2.64
N SER A 180 -21.42 0.42 3.89
CA SER A 180 -20.83 1.57 4.58
C SER A 180 -20.38 1.20 5.99
N VAL A 181 -19.23 1.70 6.43
CA VAL A 181 -18.77 1.54 7.82
C VAL A 181 -19.46 2.55 8.72
N ARG A 182 -20.32 2.08 9.63
CA ARG A 182 -21.08 2.96 10.52
C ARG A 182 -20.29 3.41 11.76
N SER A 183 -19.42 2.55 12.28
CA SER A 183 -18.58 2.86 13.44
C SER A 183 -17.27 2.09 13.38
N ASN A 184 -16.18 2.65 13.90
CA ASN A 184 -14.91 1.94 14.07
C ASN A 184 -14.00 2.70 15.04
N GLY A 185 -13.01 2.02 15.63
CA GLY A 185 -11.99 2.68 16.45
C GLY A 185 -11.07 3.59 15.62
N ASN A 186 -10.88 3.28 14.33
CA ASN A 186 -10.26 4.19 13.39
C ASN A 186 -11.31 5.09 12.73
N ILE A 187 -11.29 6.38 13.05
CA ILE A 187 -12.21 7.38 12.51
C ILE A 187 -12.11 7.52 10.99
N GLU A 188 -10.95 7.25 10.39
CA GLU A 188 -10.75 7.35 8.94
C GLU A 188 -11.55 6.30 8.14
N LEU A 189 -11.98 5.22 8.81
CA LEU A 189 -12.78 4.18 8.19
C LEU A 189 -14.28 4.49 8.25
N ILE A 190 -14.74 5.33 9.18
CA ILE A 190 -16.16 5.65 9.35
C ILE A 190 -16.66 6.42 8.11
N GLY A 191 -17.79 5.98 7.55
CA GLY A 191 -18.40 6.57 6.35
C GLY A 191 -17.78 6.11 5.03
N ARG A 192 -16.72 5.29 5.05
CA ARG A 192 -16.21 4.64 3.84
C ARG A 192 -17.29 3.73 3.26
N CYS A 193 -17.47 3.80 1.94
CA CYS A 193 -18.41 2.96 1.22
C CYS A 193 -17.71 2.10 0.16
N ILE A 194 -18.26 0.92 -0.12
CA ILE A 194 -17.86 0.05 -1.23
C ILE A 194 -19.10 -0.47 -1.96
N LEU A 195 -18.96 -0.71 -3.26
CA LEU A 195 -19.98 -1.33 -4.11
C LEU A 195 -19.71 -2.83 -4.22
N VAL A 196 -20.74 -3.65 -4.07
CA VAL A 196 -20.66 -5.10 -4.25
C VAL A 196 -20.73 -5.41 -5.75
N GLY A 197 -19.74 -6.15 -6.24
CA GLY A 197 -19.72 -6.64 -7.62
C GLY A 197 -20.60 -7.87 -7.82
N GLU A 198 -20.39 -8.62 -8.90
CA GLU A 198 -21.07 -9.88 -9.14
C GLU A 198 -20.72 -10.91 -8.05
N VAL A 199 -21.74 -11.49 -7.40
CA VAL A 199 -21.57 -12.42 -6.28
C VAL A 199 -21.94 -13.83 -6.76
N GLU A 200 -20.96 -14.72 -6.80
CA GLU A 200 -21.14 -16.11 -7.27
C GLU A 200 -21.37 -17.13 -6.14
N GLU A 201 -21.16 -16.71 -4.88
CA GLU A 201 -21.22 -17.57 -3.70
C GLU A 201 -21.93 -16.91 -2.52
N LYS A 202 -22.09 -17.64 -1.41
CA LYS A 202 -22.75 -17.11 -0.21
C LYS A 202 -21.87 -16.10 0.51
N VAL A 203 -22.16 -14.81 0.28
CA VAL A 203 -21.44 -13.69 0.88
C VAL A 203 -22.39 -12.83 1.71
N SER A 204 -21.97 -12.43 2.91
CA SER A 204 -22.63 -11.41 3.73
C SER A 204 -21.65 -10.35 4.21
N HIS A 205 -22.08 -9.47 5.13
CA HIS A 205 -21.25 -8.45 5.77
C HIS A 205 -21.35 -8.54 7.29
N SER A 206 -20.28 -8.16 8.00
CA SER A 206 -20.25 -8.16 9.46
C SER A 206 -20.48 -6.76 10.04
N PRO A 207 -21.07 -6.62 11.24
CA PRO A 207 -21.05 -5.37 11.96
C PRO A 207 -19.60 -4.91 12.19
N PRO A 208 -19.33 -3.60 12.20
CA PRO A 208 -20.25 -2.45 12.12
C PRO A 208 -20.58 -1.98 10.69
N CYS A 209 -20.38 -2.80 9.67
CA CYS A 209 -20.80 -2.48 8.31
C CYS A 209 -22.33 -2.50 8.20
N GLN A 210 -22.87 -1.60 7.39
CA GLN A 210 -24.28 -1.45 7.09
C GLN A 210 -24.49 -1.48 5.57
N HIS A 211 -25.47 -2.23 5.11
CA HIS A 211 -25.91 -2.26 3.72
C HIS A 211 -27.04 -1.24 3.48
N VAL A 212 -27.01 -0.57 2.32
CA VAL A 212 -27.89 0.54 1.89
C VAL A 212 -28.57 0.21 0.57
#